data_AF-A0A6A7N8T1-F1
#
_entry.id   AF-A0A6A7N8T1-F1
#
_cell.length_a   1.000
_cell.length_b   1.000
_cell.length_c   1.000
_cell.angle_alpha   90.00
_cell.angle_beta   90.00
_cell.angle_gamma   90.00
#
_symmetry.space_group_name_H-M   'P 1'
#
loop_
_entity.id
_entity.type
_entity.pdbx_description
1 polymer ?
#
loop_
_entity_poly.entity_id
_entity_poly.type
_entity_poly.pdbx_seq_one_letter_code
_entity_poly.pdbx_strand_id
1 'polypeptide(L)'
;MKFSTLSAVAALMLTVALSACGGKAQFAVQGTISGLGNPGLVLANGSDTLTVQPGALSFTMPRQIPYGTEYNITVQHDPDHQTCQVVSGATGSAGHTVAITAQVLCQQKTYLVSGQFVGLFPNNDATATTAATPRIVVLTNGSTGGTVSVSSANALDLAQGKGNFQFDTKVPHGIAYGVTILSQPADLNCTLTGGTGVINDADASNLLLSCKPK
;
A
#
# COMPACT_ATOMS: atom_id res chain seq x y z
N MET A 1 46.54 70.54 10.31
CA MET A 1 46.06 69.39 9.50
C MET A 1 46.02 68.17 10.41
N LYS A 2 45.00 67.28 10.29
CA LYS A 2 44.83 65.97 10.96
C LYS A 2 43.80 65.92 12.10
N PHE A 3 42.51 65.87 11.77
CA PHE A 3 41.47 65.20 12.59
C PHE A 3 40.27 64.65 11.78
N SER A 4 40.28 64.75 10.45
CA SER A 4 39.09 64.43 9.61
C SER A 4 38.93 62.94 9.25
N THR A 5 39.95 62.09 9.44
CA THR A 5 39.92 60.69 8.95
C THR A 5 39.40 59.67 9.96
N LEU A 6 39.34 59.99 11.27
CA LEU A 6 38.84 59.04 12.27
C LEU A 6 37.31 58.87 12.22
N SER A 7 36.57 59.91 11.85
CA SER A 7 35.10 59.88 11.77
C SER A 7 34.61 58.99 10.60
N ALA A 8 35.30 59.06 9.46
CA ALA A 8 34.94 58.29 8.27
C ALA A 8 35.18 56.77 8.45
N VAL A 9 36.20 56.37 9.22
CA VAL A 9 36.50 54.96 9.48
C VAL A 9 35.51 54.36 10.50
N ALA A 10 35.07 55.13 11.49
CA ALA A 10 34.06 54.67 12.45
C ALA A 10 32.68 54.46 11.78
N ALA A 11 32.30 55.32 10.84
CA ALA A 11 31.05 55.18 10.09
C ALA A 11 31.08 53.99 9.11
N LEU A 12 32.23 53.67 8.51
CA LEU A 12 32.38 52.54 7.58
C LEU A 12 32.42 51.18 8.30
N MET A 13 32.87 51.14 9.57
CA MET A 13 32.86 49.92 10.38
C MET A 13 31.46 49.61 10.96
N LEU A 14 30.62 50.64 11.17
CA LEU A 14 29.27 50.47 11.72
C LEU A 14 28.27 49.91 10.68
N THR A 15 28.50 50.14 9.38
CA THR A 15 27.64 49.62 8.31
C THR A 15 27.91 48.15 7.98
N VAL A 16 29.12 47.64 8.24
CA VAL A 16 29.47 46.22 8.05
C VAL A 16 28.95 45.35 9.21
N ALA A 17 28.72 45.92 10.39
CA ALA A 17 28.16 45.19 11.53
C ALA A 17 26.64 44.95 11.43
N LEU A 18 25.91 45.78 10.68
CA LEU A 18 24.44 45.69 10.58
C LEU A 18 23.96 44.60 9.60
N SER A 19 24.80 44.15 8.67
CA SER A 19 24.49 43.05 7.74
C SER A 19 24.60 41.67 8.38
N ALA A 20 25.14 41.57 9.60
CA ALA A 20 25.37 40.29 10.29
C ALA A 20 24.17 39.77 11.09
N CYS A 21 23.13 40.59 11.34
CA CYS A 21 21.94 40.18 12.10
C CYS A 21 20.69 39.91 11.22
N GLY A 22 20.82 39.97 9.89
CA GLY A 22 19.73 39.83 8.93
C GLY A 22 19.52 38.41 8.38
N GLY A 23 19.87 37.37 9.14
CA GLY A 23 19.61 35.98 8.73
C GLY A 23 18.11 35.76 8.59
N LYS A 24 17.60 35.56 7.36
CA LYS A 24 16.20 35.18 7.16
C LYS A 24 15.96 33.86 7.89
N ALA A 25 14.93 33.81 8.74
CA ALA A 25 14.52 32.57 9.38
C ALA A 25 14.27 31.49 8.32
N GLN A 26 14.97 30.36 8.46
CA GLN A 26 14.80 29.18 7.62
C GLN A 26 14.12 28.08 8.41
N PHE A 27 13.17 27.39 7.76
CA PHE A 27 12.33 26.38 8.37
C PHE A 27 12.62 25.04 7.71
N ALA A 28 12.92 24.02 8.52
CA ALA A 28 13.06 22.66 8.04
C ALA A 28 11.70 22.06 7.69
N VAL A 29 11.65 21.38 6.55
CA VAL A 29 10.50 20.57 6.13
C VAL A 29 10.77 19.13 6.57
N GLN A 30 10.01 18.64 7.54
CA GLN A 30 10.24 17.35 8.16
C GLN A 30 8.92 16.62 8.43
N GLY A 31 9.01 15.39 8.94
CA GLY A 31 7.82 14.63 9.27
C GLY A 31 8.09 13.24 9.79
N THR A 32 7.01 12.53 10.08
CA THR A 32 7.02 11.13 10.53
C THR A 32 6.59 10.20 9.41
N ILE A 33 7.11 8.98 9.41
CA ILE A 33 6.79 7.93 8.45
C ILE A 33 6.31 6.71 9.23
N SER A 34 5.20 6.11 8.79
CA SER A 34 4.67 4.87 9.34
C SER A 34 4.51 3.84 8.23
N GLY A 35 4.88 2.58 8.49
CA GLY A 35 4.62 1.45 7.59
C GLY A 35 5.58 1.31 6.40
N LEU A 36 6.65 2.10 6.33
CA LEU A 36 7.67 1.97 5.28
C LEU A 36 8.54 0.73 5.53
N GLY A 37 8.26 -0.34 4.79
CA GLY A 37 8.96 -1.63 4.89
C GLY A 37 9.84 -1.92 3.68
N ASN A 38 9.56 -1.29 2.53
CA ASN A 38 10.22 -1.55 1.27
C ASN A 38 11.08 -0.36 0.78
N PRO A 39 12.12 -0.61 -0.02
CA PRO A 39 12.99 0.44 -0.55
C PRO A 39 12.30 1.21 -1.68
N GLY A 40 12.87 2.37 -2.05
CA GLY A 40 12.45 3.12 -3.24
C GLY A 40 11.54 4.32 -2.98
N LEU A 41 11.19 4.61 -1.72
CA LEU A 41 10.44 5.82 -1.39
C LEU A 41 11.27 7.07 -1.71
N VAL A 42 10.72 7.96 -2.52
CA VAL A 42 11.25 9.31 -2.75
C VAL A 42 10.17 10.34 -2.43
N LEU A 43 10.45 11.19 -1.44
CA LEU A 43 9.63 12.35 -1.11
C LEU A 43 10.16 13.58 -1.85
N ALA A 44 9.27 14.49 -2.23
CA ALA A 44 9.65 15.74 -2.88
C ALA A 44 8.95 16.94 -2.24
N ASN A 45 9.63 18.08 -2.25
CA ASN A 45 9.05 19.41 -2.05
C ASN A 45 9.46 20.30 -3.22
N GLY A 46 8.69 20.25 -4.31
CA GLY A 46 9.09 20.85 -5.59
C GLY A 46 10.26 20.10 -6.23
N SER A 47 11.40 20.78 -6.40
CA SER A 47 12.64 20.17 -6.93
C SER A 47 13.57 19.61 -5.86
N ASP A 48 13.28 19.86 -4.58
CA ASP A 48 14.02 19.25 -3.48
C ASP A 48 13.49 17.83 -3.26
N THR A 49 14.36 16.84 -3.31
CA THR A 49 13.99 15.42 -3.27
C THR A 49 14.78 14.69 -2.21
N LEU A 50 14.14 13.71 -1.58
CA LEU A 50 14.71 12.91 -0.52
C LEU A 50 14.39 11.44 -0.73
N THR A 51 15.41 10.62 -0.95
CA THR A 51 15.29 9.17 -0.88
C THR A 51 15.27 8.73 0.57
N VAL A 52 14.27 7.94 0.96
CA VAL A 52 14.09 7.44 2.32
C VAL A 52 14.38 5.94 2.38
N GLN A 53 15.14 5.51 3.38
CA GLN A 53 15.47 4.11 3.59
C GLN A 53 14.32 3.33 4.24
N PRO A 54 14.17 2.02 3.96
CA PRO A 54 13.22 1.15 4.65
C PRO A 54 13.34 1.24 6.18
N GLY A 55 12.21 1.20 6.88
CA GLY A 55 12.17 1.26 8.35
C GLY A 55 12.38 2.65 8.94
N ALA A 56 12.58 3.69 8.13
CA ALA A 56 12.64 5.06 8.63
C ALA A 56 11.31 5.46 9.31
N LEU A 57 11.42 6.08 10.48
CA LEU A 57 10.27 6.59 11.25
C LEU A 57 10.05 8.10 11.07
N SER A 58 11.02 8.79 10.46
CA SER A 58 11.01 10.23 10.25
C SER A 58 11.82 10.61 9.02
N PHE A 59 11.55 11.79 8.48
CA PHE A 59 12.32 12.38 7.39
C PHE A 59 12.57 13.88 7.62
N THR A 60 13.60 14.41 6.97
CA THR A 60 13.88 15.83 6.89
C THR A 60 14.39 16.13 5.50
N MET A 61 13.72 17.04 4.80
CA MET A 61 14.12 17.46 3.46
C MET A 61 15.49 18.12 3.47
N PRO A 62 16.33 17.91 2.44
CA PRO A 62 17.66 18.49 2.37
C PRO A 62 17.66 20.03 2.44
N ARG A 63 16.66 20.68 1.85
CA ARG A 63 16.59 22.14 1.77
C ARG A 63 15.60 22.71 2.78
N GLN A 64 16.08 23.66 3.57
CA GLN A 64 15.21 24.51 4.38
C GLN A 64 14.59 25.61 3.50
N ILE A 65 13.43 26.11 3.92
CA ILE A 65 12.70 27.14 3.20
C ILE A 65 12.55 28.44 4.00
N PRO A 66 12.65 29.63 3.37
CA PRO A 66 12.44 30.91 4.06
C PRO A 66 11.00 31.11 4.53
N TYR A 67 10.82 31.95 5.56
CA TYR A 67 9.50 32.44 5.99
C TYR A 67 8.60 32.86 4.81
N GLY A 68 7.33 32.47 4.83
CA GLY A 68 6.33 32.80 3.82
C GLY A 68 6.39 31.95 2.55
N THR A 69 7.42 31.12 2.38
CA THR A 69 7.53 30.20 1.23
C THR A 69 6.52 29.07 1.38
N GLU A 70 5.76 28.82 0.32
CA GLU A 70 4.86 27.66 0.26
C GLU A 70 5.65 26.36 0.08
N TYR A 71 5.17 25.30 0.71
CA TYR A 71 5.67 23.95 0.52
C TYR A 71 4.55 23.01 0.11
N ASN A 72 4.92 21.96 -0.61
CA ASN A 72 4.04 20.87 -0.98
C ASN A 72 4.85 19.57 -0.99
N ILE A 73 4.72 18.80 0.08
CA ILE A 73 5.35 17.51 0.25
C ILE A 73 4.52 16.48 -0.50
N THR A 74 5.15 15.83 -1.47
CA THR A 74 4.54 14.79 -2.29
C THR A 74 5.37 13.52 -2.24
N VAL A 75 4.73 12.39 -2.53
CA VAL A 75 5.43 11.15 -2.85
C VAL A 75 5.75 11.20 -4.35
N GLN A 76 7.02 11.37 -4.69
CA GLN A 76 7.49 11.40 -6.07
C GLN A 76 7.63 10.00 -6.65
N HIS A 77 8.09 9.05 -5.83
CA HIS A 77 8.20 7.64 -6.20
C HIS A 77 7.79 6.78 -5.01
N ASP A 78 6.84 5.87 -5.25
CA ASP A 78 6.42 4.90 -4.25
C ASP A 78 7.51 3.85 -4.02
N PRO A 79 7.66 3.33 -2.79
CA PRO A 79 8.53 2.19 -2.55
C PRO A 79 8.02 0.94 -3.28
N ASP A 80 8.94 0.02 -3.56
CA ASP A 80 8.64 -1.25 -4.21
C ASP A 80 7.57 -2.00 -3.40
N HIS A 81 6.59 -2.60 -4.07
CA HIS A 81 5.54 -3.41 -3.43
C HIS A 81 4.70 -2.70 -2.34
N GLN A 82 4.81 -1.39 -2.22
CA GLN A 82 4.11 -0.54 -1.24
C GLN A 82 3.52 0.68 -1.93
N THR A 83 2.61 1.35 -1.24
CA THR A 83 2.07 2.67 -1.63
C THR A 83 2.12 3.59 -0.43
N CYS A 84 2.71 4.76 -0.61
CA CYS A 84 2.84 5.79 0.42
C CYS A 84 2.01 7.02 0.07
N GLN A 85 1.48 7.68 1.09
CA GLN A 85 0.69 8.89 0.94
C GLN A 85 0.94 9.83 2.11
N VAL A 86 0.98 11.13 1.83
CA VAL A 86 1.08 12.15 2.87
C VAL A 86 -0.33 12.39 3.43
N VAL A 87 -0.58 11.91 4.64
CA VAL A 87 -1.92 11.91 5.26
C VAL A 87 -2.21 13.19 6.05
N SER A 88 -1.19 13.93 6.46
CA SER A 88 -1.34 15.24 7.09
C SER A 88 -0.11 16.11 6.87
N GLY A 89 -0.30 17.44 6.91
CA GLY A 89 0.79 18.41 6.79
C GLY A 89 1.48 18.43 5.41
N ALA A 90 0.80 17.99 4.35
CA ALA A 90 1.37 17.95 3.00
C ALA A 90 1.68 19.35 2.46
N THR A 91 0.83 20.33 2.73
CA THR A 91 0.96 21.70 2.19
C THR A 91 0.86 22.76 3.28
N GLY A 92 1.43 23.92 3.01
CA GLY A 92 1.33 25.10 3.86
C GLY A 92 2.36 26.16 3.52
N SER A 93 2.54 27.12 4.42
CA SER A 93 3.56 28.17 4.32
C SER A 93 4.50 28.14 5.52
N ALA A 94 5.78 28.41 5.27
CA ALA A 94 6.81 28.44 6.30
C ALA A 94 6.59 29.59 7.30
N GLY A 95 6.76 29.31 8.60
CA GLY A 95 6.73 30.33 9.65
C GLY A 95 5.43 30.44 10.46
N HIS A 96 4.41 29.64 10.15
CA HIS A 96 3.25 29.49 11.03
C HIS A 96 3.57 28.70 12.32
N THR A 97 4.57 27.84 12.27
CA THR A 97 5.03 26.99 13.37
C THR A 97 6.56 27.00 13.44
N VAL A 98 7.11 26.53 14.57
CA VAL A 98 8.57 26.39 14.76
C VAL A 98 9.21 25.40 13.78
N ALA A 99 8.43 24.45 13.25
CA ALA A 99 8.85 23.50 12.23
C ALA A 99 7.66 23.05 11.39
N ILE A 100 7.92 22.69 10.13
CA ILE A 100 6.94 22.10 9.23
C ILE A 100 6.95 20.59 9.48
N THR A 101 5.81 20.02 9.85
CA THR A 101 5.68 18.59 10.12
C THR A 101 4.60 17.97 9.24
N ALA A 102 4.95 16.89 8.56
CA ALA A 102 4.03 16.08 7.79
C ALA A 102 4.00 14.64 8.28
N GLN A 103 2.95 13.92 7.93
CA GLN A 103 2.81 12.50 8.24
C GLN A 103 2.66 11.73 6.95
N VAL A 104 3.54 10.75 6.75
CA VAL A 104 3.52 9.83 5.61
C VAL A 104 3.10 8.46 6.11
N LEU A 105 2.09 7.88 5.47
CA LEU A 105 1.63 6.53 5.74
C LEU A 105 1.90 5.65 4.52
N CYS A 106 2.61 4.56 4.73
CA CYS A 106 2.90 3.54 3.72
C CYS A 106 2.14 2.26 4.04
N GLN A 107 1.61 1.61 3.00
CA GLN A 107 0.85 0.37 3.10
C GLN A 107 1.39 -0.66 2.09
N GLN A 108 1.46 -1.93 2.49
CA GLN A 108 1.79 -3.01 1.58
C GLN A 108 0.72 -3.16 0.51
N LYS A 109 1.13 -3.35 -0.75
CA LYS A 109 0.20 -3.78 -1.78
C LYS A 109 -0.34 -5.16 -1.42
N THR A 110 -1.64 -5.33 -1.62
CA THR A 110 -2.36 -6.57 -1.32
C THR A 110 -3.09 -7.04 -2.56
N TYR A 111 -3.15 -8.36 -2.75
CA TYR A 111 -3.62 -9.00 -3.96
C TYR A 111 -4.62 -10.11 -3.65
N LEU A 112 -5.50 -10.37 -4.59
CA LEU A 112 -6.55 -11.37 -4.45
C LEU A 112 -5.98 -12.78 -4.71
N VAL A 113 -6.59 -13.76 -4.04
CA VAL A 113 -6.43 -15.18 -4.38
C VAL A 113 -7.77 -15.65 -4.92
N SER A 114 -7.77 -16.21 -6.12
CA SER A 114 -8.95 -16.61 -6.85
C SER A 114 -8.68 -17.82 -7.72
N GLY A 115 -9.73 -18.40 -8.28
CA GLY A 115 -9.62 -19.55 -9.14
C GLY A 115 -10.92 -19.89 -9.82
N GLN A 116 -10.89 -21.04 -10.48
CA GLN A 116 -12.05 -21.61 -11.16
C GLN A 116 -12.40 -22.95 -10.54
N PHE A 117 -13.67 -23.31 -10.62
CA PHE A 117 -14.13 -24.66 -10.32
C PHE A 117 -14.70 -25.31 -11.57
N VAL A 118 -14.69 -26.65 -11.60
CA VAL A 118 -15.26 -27.48 -12.65
C VAL A 118 -15.82 -28.78 -12.04
N GLY A 119 -16.89 -29.30 -12.66
CA GLY A 119 -17.50 -30.57 -12.25
C GLY A 119 -18.32 -30.49 -10.96
N LEU A 120 -18.65 -29.28 -10.49
CA LEU A 120 -19.51 -29.07 -9.33
C LEU A 120 -20.94 -28.80 -9.81
N PHE A 121 -21.73 -29.86 -9.93
CA PHE A 121 -23.13 -29.81 -10.32
C PHE A 121 -24.05 -29.77 -9.08
N PRO A 122 -25.27 -29.23 -9.17
CA PRO A 122 -26.29 -29.42 -8.14
C PRO A 122 -26.55 -30.91 -7.86
N ASN A 123 -27.08 -31.23 -6.69
CA ASN A 123 -27.57 -32.58 -6.43
C ASN A 123 -28.88 -32.79 -7.18
N ASN A 124 -28.88 -33.74 -8.11
CA ASN A 124 -30.05 -34.13 -8.86
C ASN A 124 -30.61 -35.40 -8.20
N ASP A 125 -31.59 -35.25 -7.30
CA ASP A 125 -32.44 -36.39 -6.97
C ASP A 125 -33.23 -36.73 -8.24
N ALA A 126 -33.06 -37.94 -8.76
CA ALA A 126 -33.70 -38.43 -9.98
C ALA A 126 -35.25 -38.46 -9.90
N THR A 127 -35.84 -38.10 -8.76
CA THR A 127 -37.28 -38.05 -8.51
C THR A 127 -37.88 -36.64 -8.37
N ALA A 128 -37.09 -35.56 -8.46
CA ALA A 128 -37.54 -34.23 -8.02
C ALA A 128 -38.29 -33.39 -9.07
N THR A 129 -39.53 -33.00 -8.74
CA THR A 129 -40.30 -31.86 -9.28
C THR A 129 -39.92 -30.51 -8.63
N THR A 130 -38.80 -30.46 -7.89
CA THR A 130 -38.32 -29.29 -7.15
C THR A 130 -36.91 -28.88 -7.58
N ALA A 131 -36.57 -27.60 -7.34
CA ALA A 131 -35.30 -27.00 -7.74
C ALA A 131 -34.10 -27.79 -7.18
N ALA A 132 -33.10 -28.03 -8.02
CA ALA A 132 -31.90 -28.79 -7.66
C ALA A 132 -31.20 -28.18 -6.44
N THR A 133 -30.82 -29.01 -5.47
CA THR A 133 -30.16 -28.52 -4.26
C THR A 133 -28.69 -28.19 -4.56
N PRO A 134 -28.23 -26.95 -4.32
CA PRO A 134 -26.85 -26.59 -4.62
C PRO A 134 -25.86 -27.37 -3.78
N ARG A 135 -24.77 -27.81 -4.42
CA ARG A 135 -23.62 -28.39 -3.72
C ARG A 135 -22.64 -27.29 -3.36
N ILE A 136 -22.09 -27.37 -2.15
CA ILE A 136 -21.14 -26.38 -1.64
C ILE A 136 -19.84 -27.08 -1.25
N VAL A 137 -18.72 -26.55 -1.76
CA VAL A 137 -17.37 -26.86 -1.30
C VAL A 137 -16.84 -25.63 -0.58
N VAL A 138 -16.35 -25.79 0.64
CA VAL A 138 -15.74 -24.68 1.38
C VAL A 138 -14.23 -24.78 1.25
N LEU A 139 -13.61 -23.73 0.73
CA LEU A 139 -12.16 -23.58 0.69
C LEU A 139 -11.74 -22.62 1.81
N THR A 140 -10.55 -22.84 2.38
CA THR A 140 -9.93 -21.93 3.34
C THR A 140 -8.56 -21.52 2.85
N ASN A 141 -8.17 -20.25 3.05
CA ASN A 141 -6.83 -19.75 2.80
C ASN A 141 -6.11 -19.53 4.13
N GLY A 142 -5.13 -20.40 4.43
CA GLY A 142 -4.39 -20.40 5.68
C GLY A 142 -3.52 -19.17 5.92
N SER A 143 -3.25 -18.34 4.90
CA SER A 143 -2.41 -17.14 5.07
C SER A 143 -3.13 -15.95 5.68
N THR A 144 -4.44 -15.84 5.49
CA THR A 144 -5.27 -14.73 6.01
C THR A 144 -6.45 -15.21 6.84
N GLY A 145 -6.66 -16.53 6.96
CA GLY A 145 -7.75 -17.13 7.74
C GLY A 145 -9.13 -17.04 7.07
N GLY A 146 -9.20 -16.56 5.83
CA GLY A 146 -10.46 -16.41 5.09
C GLY A 146 -11.00 -17.73 4.54
N THR A 147 -12.32 -17.84 4.40
CA THR A 147 -13.00 -18.95 3.72
C THR A 147 -13.81 -18.47 2.53
N VAL A 148 -13.98 -19.31 1.52
CA VAL A 148 -14.91 -19.08 0.41
C VAL A 148 -15.80 -20.31 0.22
N SER A 149 -17.11 -20.07 0.06
CA SER A 149 -18.11 -21.10 -0.23
C SER A 149 -18.34 -21.18 -1.75
N VAL A 150 -17.77 -22.21 -2.38
CA VAL A 150 -17.94 -22.47 -3.81
C VAL A 150 -19.23 -23.27 -4.00
N SER A 151 -20.23 -22.65 -4.62
CA SER A 151 -21.56 -23.23 -4.80
C SER A 151 -21.84 -23.56 -6.26
N SER A 152 -22.41 -24.73 -6.53
CA SER A 152 -22.90 -25.11 -7.87
C SER A 152 -23.99 -24.16 -8.39
N ALA A 153 -24.68 -23.42 -7.51
CA ALA A 153 -25.67 -22.42 -7.91
C ALA A 153 -25.04 -21.21 -8.61
N ASN A 154 -23.73 -20.97 -8.40
CA ASN A 154 -22.98 -19.85 -8.98
C ASN A 154 -22.20 -20.28 -10.23
N ALA A 155 -22.51 -21.45 -10.79
CA ALA A 155 -21.86 -21.92 -12.01
C ALA A 155 -22.22 -21.00 -13.19
N LEU A 156 -21.18 -20.53 -13.88
CA LEU A 156 -21.25 -19.73 -15.10
C LEU A 156 -21.48 -20.60 -16.35
N ASP A 157 -21.06 -21.88 -16.28
CA ASP A 157 -21.37 -22.90 -17.29
C ASP A 157 -21.98 -24.11 -16.56
N LEU A 158 -23.30 -24.24 -16.70
CA LEU A 158 -24.10 -25.30 -16.09
C LEU A 158 -23.87 -26.67 -16.73
N ALA A 159 -23.41 -26.73 -17.98
CA ALA A 159 -23.14 -28.00 -18.67
C ALA A 159 -21.84 -28.63 -18.16
N GLN A 160 -20.87 -27.81 -17.75
CA GLN A 160 -19.59 -28.27 -17.23
C GLN A 160 -19.48 -28.16 -15.69
N GLY A 161 -20.51 -27.59 -15.03
CA GLY A 161 -20.47 -27.31 -13.60
C GLY A 161 -19.31 -26.40 -13.24
N LYS A 162 -19.08 -25.37 -14.07
CA LYS A 162 -17.94 -24.47 -13.98
C LYS A 162 -18.31 -23.08 -13.52
N GLY A 163 -17.42 -22.44 -12.79
CA GLY A 163 -17.54 -21.04 -12.42
C GLY A 163 -16.25 -20.54 -11.77
N ASN A 164 -16.31 -19.33 -11.20
CA ASN A 164 -15.18 -18.71 -10.54
C ASN A 164 -15.41 -18.64 -9.03
N PHE A 165 -14.34 -18.55 -8.26
CA PHE A 165 -14.37 -18.23 -6.84
C PHE A 165 -13.23 -17.29 -6.48
N GLN A 166 -13.39 -16.51 -5.41
CA GLN A 166 -12.41 -15.54 -4.94
C GLN A 166 -12.48 -15.42 -3.43
N PHE A 167 -11.33 -15.25 -2.78
CA PHE A 167 -11.25 -14.86 -1.38
C PHE A 167 -11.37 -13.33 -1.24
N ASP A 168 -12.23 -12.87 -0.35
CA ASP A 168 -12.42 -11.42 -0.12
C ASP A 168 -11.20 -10.79 0.58
N THR A 169 -10.55 -11.54 1.47
CA THR A 169 -9.36 -11.08 2.18
C THR A 169 -8.13 -11.19 1.28
N LYS A 170 -7.63 -10.03 0.85
CA LYS A 170 -6.40 -9.93 0.08
C LYS A 170 -5.18 -10.35 0.90
N VAL A 171 -4.18 -10.90 0.21
CA VAL A 171 -2.90 -11.34 0.77
C VAL A 171 -1.84 -10.30 0.42
N PRO A 172 -1.02 -9.81 1.39
CA PRO A 172 0.04 -8.87 1.10
C PRO A 172 1.12 -9.42 0.17
N HIS A 173 1.81 -8.53 -0.56
CA HIS A 173 2.97 -8.89 -1.37
C HIS A 173 4.02 -9.68 -0.58
N GLY A 174 4.62 -10.70 -1.20
CA GLY A 174 5.68 -11.51 -0.61
C GLY A 174 5.19 -12.52 0.42
N ILE A 175 3.89 -12.53 0.74
CA ILE A 175 3.30 -13.50 1.65
C ILE A 175 2.86 -14.74 0.86
N ALA A 176 3.17 -15.91 1.41
CA ALA A 176 2.70 -17.19 0.88
C ALA A 176 1.20 -17.35 1.13
N TYR A 177 0.46 -17.91 0.17
CA TYR A 177 -0.91 -18.37 0.35
C TYR A 177 -0.96 -19.90 0.35
N GLY A 178 -1.95 -20.44 1.05
CA GLY A 178 -2.16 -21.89 1.20
C GLY A 178 -3.64 -22.20 1.31
N VAL A 179 -4.22 -22.56 0.17
CA VAL A 179 -5.64 -22.89 0.03
C VAL A 179 -5.84 -24.39 0.12
N THR A 180 -6.77 -24.79 0.98
CA THR A 180 -7.16 -26.20 1.16
C THR A 180 -8.69 -26.34 1.12
N ILE A 181 -9.16 -27.55 0.85
CA ILE A 181 -10.57 -27.90 0.95
C ILE A 181 -10.88 -28.13 2.43
N LEU A 182 -11.67 -27.24 3.01
CA LEU A 182 -12.12 -27.32 4.40
C LEU A 182 -13.27 -28.33 4.55
N SER A 183 -14.22 -28.31 3.60
CA SER A 183 -15.31 -29.28 3.55
C SER A 183 -15.80 -29.47 2.11
N GLN A 184 -16.33 -30.66 1.84
CA GLN A 184 -16.92 -31.01 0.54
C GLN A 184 -18.12 -31.94 0.73
N PRO A 185 -19.04 -32.05 -0.24
CA PRO A 185 -20.13 -33.00 -0.21
C PRO A 185 -19.64 -34.45 -0.09
N ALA A 186 -20.34 -35.28 0.67
CA ALA A 186 -19.90 -36.64 1.02
C ALA A 186 -19.80 -37.59 -0.18
N ASP A 187 -20.53 -37.31 -1.26
CA ASP A 187 -20.62 -38.08 -2.50
C ASP A 187 -19.73 -37.53 -3.64
N LEU A 188 -18.95 -36.49 -3.37
CA LEU A 188 -17.95 -35.96 -4.30
C LEU A 188 -16.52 -36.22 -3.79
N ASN A 189 -15.60 -36.35 -4.73
CA ASN A 189 -14.17 -36.24 -4.51
C ASN A 189 -13.65 -35.02 -5.27
N CYS A 190 -13.36 -33.94 -4.55
CA CYS A 190 -12.80 -32.73 -5.12
C CYS A 190 -11.28 -32.66 -4.89
N THR A 191 -10.58 -32.13 -5.88
CA THR A 191 -9.13 -31.90 -5.86
C THR A 191 -8.85 -30.44 -6.17
N LEU A 192 -7.85 -29.86 -5.50
CA LEU A 192 -7.44 -28.48 -5.70
C LEU A 192 -6.01 -28.45 -6.24
N THR A 193 -5.83 -27.79 -7.38
CA THR A 193 -4.51 -27.51 -7.96
C THR A 193 -4.21 -26.01 -7.89
N GLY A 194 -2.92 -25.66 -7.85
CA GLY A 194 -2.50 -24.27 -7.66
C GLY A 194 -2.80 -23.70 -6.26
N GLY A 195 -3.17 -24.55 -5.29
CA GLY A 195 -3.59 -24.11 -3.95
C GLY A 195 -2.48 -23.47 -3.12
N THR A 196 -1.22 -23.53 -3.52
CA THR A 196 -0.10 -22.93 -2.78
C THR A 196 0.74 -22.05 -3.70
N GLY A 197 1.24 -20.94 -3.16
CA GLY A 197 2.14 -20.04 -3.88
C GLY A 197 2.53 -18.83 -3.05
N VAL A 198 3.20 -17.86 -3.68
CA VAL A 198 3.57 -16.57 -3.09
C VAL A 198 3.00 -15.46 -3.96
N ILE A 199 2.49 -14.40 -3.32
CA ILE A 199 1.99 -13.23 -4.03
C ILE A 199 3.15 -12.39 -4.57
N ASN A 200 3.18 -12.21 -5.90
CA ASN A 200 4.19 -11.44 -6.63
C ASN A 200 3.50 -10.39 -7.51
N ASP A 201 3.29 -9.19 -6.95
CA ASP A 201 2.74 -7.98 -7.58
C ASP A 201 1.48 -8.13 -8.46
N ALA A 202 0.77 -9.26 -8.35
CA ALA A 202 -0.44 -9.57 -9.10
C ALA A 202 -1.35 -10.51 -8.32
N ASP A 203 -2.62 -10.53 -8.70
CA ASP A 203 -3.60 -11.48 -8.17
C ASP A 203 -3.22 -12.92 -8.54
N ALA A 204 -3.33 -13.83 -7.57
CA ALA A 204 -3.14 -15.26 -7.78
C ALA A 204 -4.45 -15.91 -8.23
N SER A 205 -4.65 -16.04 -9.54
CA SER A 205 -5.88 -16.54 -10.17
C SER A 205 -5.76 -17.97 -10.74
N ASN A 206 -4.66 -18.66 -10.44
CA ASN A 206 -4.28 -19.95 -11.04
C ASN A 206 -4.86 -21.18 -10.32
N LEU A 207 -5.77 -20.99 -9.35
CA LEU A 207 -6.35 -22.10 -8.61
C LEU A 207 -7.42 -22.80 -9.45
N LEU A 208 -7.42 -24.13 -9.43
CA LEU A 208 -8.45 -24.93 -10.08
C LEU A 208 -8.97 -26.02 -9.13
N LEU A 209 -10.25 -25.90 -8.76
CA LEU A 209 -11.01 -26.89 -8.00
C LEU A 209 -11.74 -27.83 -8.98
N SER A 210 -11.39 -29.11 -8.99
CA SER A 210 -12.03 -30.12 -9.83
C SER A 210 -12.75 -31.15 -8.99
N CYS A 211 -14.07 -31.25 -9.16
CA CYS A 211 -14.91 -32.21 -8.46
C CYS A 211 -15.40 -33.31 -9.40
N LYS A 212 -15.48 -34.54 -8.89
CA LYS A 212 -16.11 -35.67 -9.56
C LYS A 212 -16.91 -36.51 -8.57
N PRO A 213 -17.98 -37.21 -9.01
CA PRO A 213 -18.64 -38.22 -8.19
C PRO A 213 -17.65 -39.26 -7.66
N LYS A 214 -17.92 -39.78 -6.46
CA LYS A 214 -17.20 -40.93 -5.90
C LYS A 214 -17.54 -42.23 -6.62
#